data_AF-A0A3L7P2H1-F1
#
_entry.id   AF-A0A3L7P2H1-F1
#
_cell.length_a   1.000
_cell.length_b   1.000
_cell.length_c   1.000
_cell.angle_alpha   90.00
_cell.angle_beta   90.00
_cell.angle_gamma   90.00
#
_symmetry.space_group_name_H-M   'P 1'
#
loop_
_entity.id
_entity.type
_entity.pdbx_description
1 polymer ?
#
loop_
_entity_poly.entity_id
_entity_poly.type
_entity_poly.pdbx_seq_one_letter_code
_entity_poly.pdbx_strand_id
1 'polypeptide(L)'
;TNLAGRGTDISLHESVKECGGLHVIVTECQTSGRMDRQLIGRCGRQGDPGSSQVFASAEDTLVTQFGPWLANAFRREADALCEVHSNFTSQLQRLQTTAERQQYSARVNMLRRDIARDTLLRSMR
;
A
#
# COMPACT_ATOMS: atom_id res chain seq x y z
N THR A 1 -3.11 -3.90 -10.74
CA THR A 1 -3.35 -5.11 -9.91
C THR A 1 -2.06 -5.51 -9.23
N ASN A 2 -2.10 -5.97 -7.98
CA ASN A 2 -0.90 -6.08 -7.13
C ASN A 2 0.08 -7.20 -7.50
N LEU A 3 -0.39 -8.27 -8.16
CA LEU A 3 0.41 -9.48 -8.40
C LEU A 3 0.97 -9.60 -9.83
N ALA A 4 0.52 -8.76 -10.76
CA ALA A 4 0.95 -8.83 -12.14
C ALA A 4 2.44 -8.42 -12.29
N GLY A 5 3.18 -9.12 -13.16
CA GLY A 5 4.58 -8.80 -13.45
C GLY A 5 5.53 -8.93 -12.26
N ARG A 6 5.17 -9.72 -11.24
CA ARG A 6 6.04 -9.99 -10.09
C ARG A 6 7.21 -10.89 -10.49
N GLY A 7 8.42 -10.49 -10.13
CA GLY A 7 9.66 -11.24 -10.43
C GLY A 7 10.31 -10.85 -11.77
N THR A 8 9.66 -10.04 -12.59
CA THR A 8 10.22 -9.52 -13.84
C THR A 8 10.76 -8.10 -13.61
N ASP A 9 11.99 -7.86 -14.08
CA ASP A 9 12.59 -6.53 -14.05
C ASP A 9 12.12 -5.69 -15.25
N ILE A 10 12.04 -4.37 -15.07
CA ILE A 10 11.65 -3.42 -16.12
C ILE A 10 12.93 -2.70 -16.57
N SER A 11 13.62 -3.30 -17.55
CA SER A 11 14.82 -2.69 -18.13
C SER A 11 14.46 -1.49 -19.00
N LEU A 12 15.19 -0.39 -18.82
CA LEU A 12 14.97 0.85 -19.56
C LEU A 12 15.97 0.97 -20.71
N HIS A 13 15.47 1.35 -21.88
CA HIS A 13 16.29 1.76 -23.01
C HIS A 13 16.89 3.16 -22.75
N GLU A 14 18.04 3.46 -23.35
CA GLU A 14 18.77 4.72 -23.07
C GLU A 14 17.92 5.96 -23.30
N SER A 15 17.17 5.99 -24.41
CA SER A 15 16.24 7.08 -24.73
C SER A 15 15.17 7.31 -23.64
N VAL A 16 14.77 6.26 -22.92
CA VAL A 16 13.80 6.38 -21.81
C VAL A 16 14.48 6.95 -20.57
N LYS A 17 15.75 6.59 -20.33
CA LYS A 17 16.54 7.16 -19.23
C LYS A 17 16.74 8.65 -19.41
N GLU A 18 17.06 9.09 -20.64
CA GLU A 18 17.16 10.51 -21.00
C GLU A 18 15.85 11.28 -20.77
N CYS A 19 14.69 10.63 -20.91
CA CYS A 19 13.37 11.20 -20.61
C CYS A 19 12.99 11.18 -19.12
N GLY A 20 13.89 10.80 -18.20
CA GLY A 20 13.62 10.74 -16.76
C GLY A 20 13.19 9.35 -16.24
N GLY A 21 13.22 8.33 -17.10
CA GLY A 21 13.03 6.94 -16.73
C GLY A 21 11.60 6.54 -16.41
N LEU A 22 11.43 5.48 -15.62
CA LEU A 22 10.11 4.93 -15.31
C LEU A 22 9.37 5.80 -14.29
N HIS A 23 8.16 6.23 -14.64
CA HIS A 23 7.23 6.86 -13.70
C HIS A 23 6.21 5.83 -13.19
N VAL A 24 6.10 5.71 -11.86
CA VAL A 24 5.17 4.78 -11.21
C VAL A 24 4.01 5.54 -10.58
N ILE A 25 2.79 5.24 -11.03
CA ILE A 25 1.57 5.79 -10.43
C ILE A 25 0.94 4.73 -9.52
N VAL A 26 0.85 5.07 -8.23
CA VAL A 26 0.09 4.31 -7.23
C VAL A 26 -1.31 4.91 -7.18
N THR A 27 -2.32 4.17 -7.62
CA THR A 27 -3.70 4.67 -7.74
C THR A 27 -4.51 4.57 -6.45
N GLU A 28 -4.06 3.78 -5.49
CA GLU A 28 -4.70 3.61 -4.18
C GLU A 28 -3.64 3.24 -3.14
N CYS A 29 -3.77 3.77 -1.92
CA CYS A 29 -2.93 3.36 -0.80
C CYS A 29 -3.35 1.99 -0.27
N GLN A 30 -2.46 1.00 -0.36
CA GLN A 30 -2.75 -0.33 0.15
C GLN A 30 -2.78 -0.36 1.69
N THR A 31 -3.41 -1.39 2.25
CA THR A 31 -3.43 -1.60 3.72
C THR A 31 -2.04 -1.82 4.32
N SER A 32 -1.08 -2.26 3.51
CA SER A 32 0.31 -2.41 3.94
C SER A 32 1.21 -1.49 3.14
N GLY A 33 1.95 -0.62 3.83
CA GLY A 33 2.92 0.28 3.20
C GLY A 33 4.11 -0.46 2.58
N ARG A 34 4.26 -1.77 2.86
CA ARG A 34 5.22 -2.62 2.14
C ARG A 34 4.79 -2.87 0.69
N MET A 35 3.49 -2.96 0.40
CA MET A 35 3.01 -3.17 -0.96
C MET A 35 3.21 -1.92 -1.82
N ASP A 36 2.92 -0.74 -1.28
CA ASP A 36 3.16 0.52 -1.96
C ASP A 36 4.65 0.69 -2.28
N ARG A 37 5.53 0.43 -1.30
CA ARG A 37 6.98 0.47 -1.52
C ARG A 37 7.47 -0.56 -2.55
N GLN A 38 6.80 -1.72 -2.67
CA GLN A 38 7.12 -2.68 -3.73
C GLN A 38 6.73 -2.16 -5.11
N LEU A 39 5.64 -1.40 -5.23
CA LEU A 39 5.26 -0.78 -6.50
C LEU A 39 6.22 0.36 -6.85
N ILE A 40 6.50 1.25 -5.90
CA ILE A 40 7.44 2.36 -6.05
C ILE A 40 8.84 1.85 -6.42
N GLY A 41 9.30 0.76 -5.78
CA GLY A 41 10.60 0.15 -6.07
C GLY A 41 10.73 -0.51 -7.44
N ARG A 42 9.71 -0.41 -8.31
CA ARG A 42 9.81 -0.82 -9.73
C ARG A 42 10.56 0.21 -10.57
N CYS A 43 10.57 1.48 -10.20
CA CYS A 43 11.43 2.50 -10.82
C CYS A 43 12.75 2.68 -10.05
N GLY A 44 13.67 3.47 -10.59
CA GLY A 44 14.89 3.87 -9.87
C GLY A 44 15.90 2.74 -9.63
N ARG A 45 15.86 1.67 -10.44
CA ARG A 45 16.69 0.48 -10.23
C ARG A 45 18.11 0.71 -10.72
N GLN A 46 19.09 0.22 -9.97
CA GLN A 46 20.52 0.33 -10.32
C GLN A 46 21.00 1.77 -10.60
N GLY A 47 20.36 2.77 -10.00
CA GLY A 47 20.68 4.18 -10.22
C GLY A 47 20.02 4.80 -11.46
N ASP A 48 19.14 4.07 -12.16
CA ASP A 48 18.33 4.64 -13.24
C ASP A 48 17.46 5.79 -12.72
N PRO A 49 17.20 6.82 -13.55
CA PRO A 49 16.23 7.84 -13.20
C PRO A 49 14.83 7.24 -13.10
N GLY A 50 14.00 7.82 -12.25
CA GLY A 50 12.63 7.38 -12.06
C GLY A 50 11.89 8.25 -11.07
N SER A 51 10.58 8.19 -11.12
CA SER A 51 9.71 8.95 -10.22
C SER A 51 8.48 8.15 -9.85
N SER A 52 7.84 8.52 -8.75
CA SER A 52 6.60 7.88 -8.33
C SER A 52 5.65 8.90 -7.76
N GLN A 53 4.36 8.73 -8.03
CA GLN A 53 3.30 9.53 -7.44
C GLN A 53 2.22 8.63 -6.86
N VAL A 54 1.74 9.00 -5.67
CA VAL A 54 0.67 8.29 -4.98
C VAL A 54 -0.57 9.15 -5.00
N PHE A 55 -1.66 8.57 -5.47
CA PHE A 55 -3.00 9.12 -5.38
C PHE A 55 -3.79 8.33 -4.35
N ALA A 56 -4.60 9.05 -3.58
CA ALA A 56 -5.48 8.47 -2.58
C ALA A 56 -6.82 9.23 -2.60
N SER A 57 -7.90 8.52 -2.32
CA SER A 57 -9.25 9.07 -2.27
C SER A 57 -9.88 8.90 -0.88
N ALA A 58 -10.85 9.75 -0.58
CA ALA A 58 -11.67 9.64 0.62
C ALA A 58 -12.51 8.35 0.62
N GLU A 59 -12.72 7.78 -0.56
CA GLU A 59 -13.52 6.58 -0.80
C GLU A 59 -12.69 5.31 -0.79
N ASP A 60 -11.36 5.42 -0.69
CA ASP A 60 -10.48 4.24 -0.69
C ASP A 60 -10.76 3.35 0.52
N THR A 61 -10.56 2.04 0.32
CA THR A 61 -10.81 1.02 1.35
C THR A 61 -10.02 1.29 2.64
N LEU A 62 -8.76 1.74 2.52
CA LEU A 62 -7.93 2.08 3.68
C LEU A 62 -8.54 3.23 4.49
N VAL A 63 -9.00 4.28 3.82
CA VAL A 63 -9.51 5.48 4.48
C VAL A 63 -10.89 5.20 5.08
N THR A 64 -11.78 4.57 4.31
CA THR A 64 -13.15 4.26 4.76
C THR A 64 -13.17 3.30 5.95
N GLN A 65 -12.28 2.31 6.00
CA GLN A 65 -12.25 1.33 7.10
C GLN A 65 -11.48 1.81 8.33
N PHE A 66 -10.35 2.51 8.16
CA PHE A 66 -9.43 2.81 9.26
C PHE A 66 -9.40 4.28 9.68
N GLY A 67 -9.88 5.19 8.82
CA GLY A 67 -9.85 6.62 9.10
C GLY A 67 -11.00 7.41 8.49
N PRO A 68 -12.27 7.19 8.91
CA PRO A 68 -13.40 8.03 8.47
C PRO A 68 -13.19 9.52 8.74
N TRP A 69 -12.44 9.86 9.79
CA TRP A 69 -12.05 11.24 10.09
C TRP A 69 -11.16 11.86 9.00
N LEU A 70 -10.32 11.05 8.34
CA LEU A 70 -9.43 11.49 7.26
C LEU A 70 -10.24 11.68 5.97
N ALA A 71 -11.22 10.81 5.69
CA ALA A 71 -12.17 11.03 4.59
C ALA A 71 -12.91 12.36 4.73
N ASN A 72 -13.35 12.71 5.95
CA ASN A 72 -13.97 14.00 6.22
C ASN A 72 -13.00 15.17 6.04
N ALA A 73 -11.72 15.00 6.40
CA ALA A 73 -10.70 16.01 6.16
C ALA A 73 -10.46 16.25 4.66
N PHE A 74 -10.38 15.18 3.87
CA PHE A 74 -10.28 15.29 2.40
C PHE A 74 -11.46 16.05 1.82
N ARG A 75 -12.70 15.70 2.20
CA ARG A 75 -13.91 16.38 1.71
C ARG A 75 -13.97 17.86 2.10
N ARG A 76 -13.42 18.23 3.25
CA ARG A 76 -13.40 19.61 3.72
C ARG A 76 -12.36 20.46 2.98
N GLU A 77 -11.23 19.87 2.62
CA GLU A 77 -10.12 20.57 1.96
C GLU A 77 -10.15 20.42 0.44
N ALA A 78 -11.07 19.61 -0.09
CA ALA A 78 -11.31 19.46 -1.51
C ALA A 78 -11.76 20.79 -2.12
N ASP A 79 -11.12 21.17 -3.23
CA ASP A 79 -11.50 22.34 -4.01
C ASP A 79 -12.71 22.06 -4.92
N ALA A 80 -13.02 23.01 -5.82
CA ALA A 80 -14.13 22.86 -6.77
C ALA A 80 -13.96 21.69 -7.76
N LEU A 81 -12.72 21.21 -7.96
CA LEU A 81 -12.39 20.07 -8.81
C LEU A 81 -12.28 18.76 -8.01
N CYS A 82 -12.58 18.80 -6.71
CA CYS A 82 -12.41 17.69 -5.78
C CYS A 82 -10.95 17.27 -5.55
N GLU A 83 -9.99 18.16 -5.81
CA GLU A 83 -8.57 17.92 -5.54
C GLU A 83 -8.17 18.43 -4.16
N VAL A 84 -7.25 17.70 -3.53
CA VAL A 84 -6.68 18.05 -2.23
C VAL A 84 -5.17 18.23 -2.39
N HIS A 85 -4.68 19.44 -2.19
CA HIS A 85 -3.25 19.76 -2.31
C HIS A 85 -2.49 19.70 -0.97
N SER A 86 -3.21 19.59 0.15
CA SER A 86 -2.64 19.47 1.48
C SER A 86 -1.90 18.14 1.68
N ASN A 87 -0.84 18.15 2.49
CA ASN A 87 -0.06 16.96 2.77
C ASN A 87 -0.68 16.10 3.88
N PHE A 88 -1.23 14.94 3.48
CA PHE A 88 -1.80 13.94 4.39
C PHE A 88 -0.97 12.66 4.53
N THR A 89 0.30 12.69 4.11
CA THR A 89 1.17 11.50 4.07
C THR A 89 1.30 10.83 5.45
N SER A 90 1.49 11.61 6.51
CA SER A 90 1.67 11.07 7.86
C SER A 90 0.41 10.39 8.39
N GLN A 91 -0.75 10.92 8.01
CA GLN A 91 -2.07 10.43 8.40
C GLN A 91 -2.34 9.09 7.69
N LEU A 92 -2.08 9.01 6.38
CA LEU A 92 -2.17 7.77 5.62
C LEU A 92 -1.25 6.68 6.18
N GLN A 93 0.01 7.02 6.49
CA GLN A 93 0.95 6.06 7.11
C GLN A 93 0.47 5.52 8.46
N ARG A 94 -0.21 6.34 9.28
CA ARG A 94 -0.82 5.90 10.54
C ARG A 94 -1.98 4.93 10.29
N LEU A 95 -2.80 5.17 9.28
CA LEU A 95 -3.88 4.24 8.90
C LEU A 95 -3.31 2.90 8.45
N GLN A 96 -2.27 2.91 7.62
CA GLN A 96 -1.58 1.68 7.18
C GLN A 96 -1.01 0.90 8.37
N THR A 97 -0.33 1.59 9.29
CA THR A 97 0.20 0.93 10.51
C THR A 97 -0.92 0.29 11.34
N THR A 98 -2.09 0.93 11.40
CA THR A 98 -3.26 0.40 12.12
C THR A 98 -3.82 -0.85 11.43
N ALA A 99 -3.97 -0.80 10.11
CA ALA A 99 -4.41 -1.95 9.31
C ALA A 99 -3.43 -3.14 9.43
N GLU A 100 -2.12 -2.88 9.36
CA GLU A 100 -1.08 -3.90 9.51
C GLU A 100 -1.13 -4.57 10.89
N ARG A 101 -1.37 -3.81 11.97
CA ARG A 101 -1.56 -4.35 13.33
C ARG A 101 -2.77 -5.27 13.41
N GLN A 102 -3.90 -4.88 12.82
CA GLN A 102 -5.10 -5.72 12.79
C GLN A 102 -4.82 -7.03 12.04
N GLN A 103 -4.18 -6.96 10.87
CA GLN A 103 -3.80 -8.14 10.09
C GLN A 103 -2.80 -9.03 10.83
N TYR A 104 -1.85 -8.45 11.56
CA TYR A 104 -0.92 -9.20 12.40
C TYR A 104 -1.65 -9.98 13.50
N SER A 105 -2.56 -9.32 14.23
CA SER A 105 -3.38 -9.95 15.27
C SER A 105 -4.22 -11.11 14.71
N ALA A 106 -4.83 -10.91 13.54
CA ALA A 106 -5.59 -11.96 12.85
C ALA A 106 -4.73 -13.19 12.54
N ARG A 107 -3.49 -12.99 12.04
CA ARG A 107 -2.54 -14.08 11.77
C ARG A 107 -2.13 -14.82 13.04
N VAL A 108 -1.86 -14.10 14.13
CA VAL A 108 -1.52 -14.73 15.43
C VAL A 108 -2.69 -15.56 15.96
N ASN A 109 -3.92 -15.06 15.85
CA ASN A 109 -5.10 -15.78 16.29
C ASN A 109 -5.40 -17.01 15.41
N MET A 110 -5.08 -16.96 14.12
CA MET A 110 -5.14 -18.13 13.24
C MET A 110 -4.12 -19.19 13.67
N LEU A 111 -2.85 -18.79 13.84
CA LEU A 111 -1.78 -19.70 14.29
C LEU A 111 -2.10 -20.37 15.63
N ARG A 112 -2.63 -19.63 16.60
CA ARG A 112 -3.05 -20.19 17.89
C ARG A 112 -4.13 -21.26 17.75
N ARG A 113 -5.10 -21.03 16.87
CA ARG A 113 -6.18 -22.01 16.59
C ARG A 113 -5.63 -23.26 15.91
N ASP A 114 -4.70 -23.11 14.97
CA ASP A 114 -4.05 -24.24 14.30
C ASP A 114 -3.24 -25.08 15.29
N ILE A 115 -2.45 -24.47 16.17
CA ILE A 115 -1.70 -25.18 17.22
C ILE A 115 -2.63 -25.94 18.16
N ALA A 116 -3.73 -25.32 18.61
CA ALA A 116 -4.69 -25.95 19.51
C ALA A 116 -5.34 -27.19 18.85
N ARG A 117 -5.73 -27.05 17.58
CA ARG A 117 -6.28 -28.15 16.77
C ARG A 117 -5.27 -29.29 16.60
N ASP A 118 -4.03 -28.97 16.25
CA ASP A 118 -2.97 -29.98 16.07
C ASP A 118 -2.67 -30.73 17.36
N THR A 119 -2.68 -30.02 18.49
CA THR A 119 -2.49 -30.62 19.82
C THR A 119 -3.60 -31.63 20.13
N LEU A 120 -4.87 -31.26 19.86
CA LEU A 120 -6.02 -32.17 19.98
C LEU A 120 -5.85 -33.42 19.10
N LEU A 121 -5.53 -33.23 17.82
CA LEU A 121 -5.38 -34.35 16.88
C LEU A 121 -4.24 -35.31 17.29
N ARG A 122 -3.15 -34.79 17.84
CA ARG A 122 -2.06 -35.61 18.37
C ARG A 122 -2.44 -36.37 19.64
N SER A 123 -3.29 -35.78 20.50
CA SER A 123 -3.77 -36.45 21.73
C SER A 123 -4.77 -37.59 21.48
N MET A 124 -5.37 -37.64 20.28
CA MET A 124 -6.31 -38.69 19.87
C MET A 124 -5.65 -39.87 19.14
N ARG A 125 -4.33 -39.80 18.89
CA ARG A 125 -3.52 -40.90 18.36
C ARG A 125 -2.80 -41.60 19.49
#